data_AF-A0A425WKP4-F1
#
_entry.id   AF-A0A425WKP4-F1
#
_cell.length_a   1.000
_cell.length_b   1.000
_cell.length_c   1.000
_cell.angle_alpha   90.00
_cell.angle_beta   90.00
_cell.angle_gamma   90.00
#
_symmetry.space_group_name_H-M   'P 1'
#
loop_
_entity.id
_entity.type
_entity.pdbx_description
1 polymer ?
#
loop_
_entity_poly.entity_id
_entity_poly.type
_entity_poly.pdbx_seq_one_letter_code
_entity_poly.pdbx_strand_id
1 'polypeptide(L)'
;MGKYEALETIKSIWNATDISLGDKIRSISSEYYSNGLDLAGTAAFLNATPSELDAFLTLGELDDEDIDKISEVNPPKTTWIMLANASEEELDGALAALKKNRDAEPSERVTAMTEYVYTVMLDVAGPTTEQKVGNLSGDILLHVLKKGQDFKLLSEKEEKFIKSVAGYKKRGKVLSERQTKWLMDILNRMADAGAIVRNSIDGDEDICNQILDALDR
;
A
#
# COMPACT_ATOMS: atom_id res chain seq x y z
N MET A 1 -25.21 30.11 6.24
CA MET A 1 -24.90 29.54 7.57
C MET A 1 -23.65 30.20 8.08
N GLY A 2 -23.61 30.60 9.35
CA GLY A 2 -22.38 31.12 9.96
C GLY A 2 -21.45 29.98 10.39
N LYS A 3 -20.13 30.22 10.48
CA LYS A 3 -19.15 29.20 10.91
C LYS A 3 -19.50 28.55 12.26
N TYR A 4 -20.10 29.29 13.17
CA TYR A 4 -20.55 28.76 14.47
C TYR A 4 -21.74 27.79 14.34
N GLU A 5 -22.73 28.12 13.49
CA GLU A 5 -23.88 27.23 13.22
C GLU A 5 -23.43 25.93 12.55
N ALA A 6 -22.45 26.03 11.64
CA ALA A 6 -21.80 24.88 11.00
C ALA A 6 -21.12 23.98 12.05
N LEU A 7 -20.37 24.56 12.99
CA LEU A 7 -19.73 23.82 14.08
C LEU A 7 -20.74 23.10 14.99
N GLU A 8 -21.85 23.76 15.36
CA GLU A 8 -22.91 23.12 16.15
C GLU A 8 -23.58 21.96 15.40
N THR A 9 -23.78 22.11 14.09
CA THR A 9 -24.35 21.06 13.23
C THR A 9 -23.41 19.86 13.14
N ILE A 10 -22.13 20.09 12.85
CA ILE A 10 -21.11 19.03 12.82
C ILE A 10 -21.05 18.33 14.18
N LYS A 11 -21.06 19.08 15.28
CA LYS A 11 -21.03 18.51 16.64
C LYS A 11 -22.24 17.65 16.95
N SER A 12 -23.43 18.05 16.49
CA SER A 12 -24.64 17.25 16.62
C SER A 12 -24.51 15.93 15.87
N ILE A 13 -24.08 15.97 14.60
CA ILE A 13 -23.94 14.77 13.75
C ILE A 13 -22.82 13.85 14.25
N TRP A 14 -21.69 14.42 14.68
CA TRP A 14 -20.54 13.69 15.22
C TRP A 14 -20.95 12.78 16.39
N ASN A 15 -21.74 13.32 17.31
CA ASN A 15 -22.18 12.64 18.53
C ASN A 15 -23.47 11.82 18.36
N ALA A 16 -24.17 11.93 17.24
CA ALA A 16 -25.39 11.18 16.97
C ALA A 16 -25.11 9.66 16.93
N THR A 17 -25.94 8.84 17.56
CA THR A 17 -25.76 7.37 17.59
C THR A 17 -26.66 6.64 16.60
N ASP A 18 -27.64 7.34 16.04
CA ASP A 18 -28.67 6.88 15.12
C ASP A 18 -28.35 7.14 13.65
N ILE A 19 -27.25 7.85 13.37
CA ILE A 19 -26.77 8.15 12.02
C ILE A 19 -25.68 7.17 11.62
N SER A 20 -25.76 6.64 10.39
CA SER A 20 -24.75 5.74 9.82
C SER A 20 -23.40 6.45 9.67
N LEU A 21 -22.30 5.68 9.66
CA LEU A 21 -20.97 6.29 9.49
C LEU A 21 -20.85 7.01 8.14
N GLY A 22 -21.38 6.43 7.07
CA GLY A 22 -21.38 7.04 5.74
C GLY A 22 -22.12 8.38 5.70
N ASP A 23 -23.31 8.46 6.31
CA ASP A 23 -24.07 9.71 6.38
C ASP A 23 -23.34 10.78 7.20
N LYS A 24 -22.66 10.37 8.28
CA LYS A 24 -21.81 11.28 9.04
C LYS A 24 -20.67 11.81 8.19
N ILE A 25 -19.96 10.94 7.48
CA ILE A 25 -18.82 11.33 6.62
C ILE A 25 -19.27 12.38 5.61
N ARG A 26 -20.32 12.09 4.85
CA ARG A 26 -20.85 13.02 3.84
C ARG A 26 -21.29 14.36 4.43
N SER A 27 -22.09 14.32 5.49
CA SER A 27 -22.69 15.53 6.06
C SER A 27 -21.64 16.43 6.73
N ILE A 28 -20.74 15.83 7.51
CA ILE A 28 -19.70 16.59 8.22
C ILE A 28 -18.66 17.14 7.24
N SER A 29 -18.20 16.35 6.27
CA SER A 29 -17.25 16.83 5.26
C SER A 29 -17.84 17.95 4.41
N SER A 30 -19.10 17.81 3.98
CA SER A 30 -19.82 18.86 3.26
C SER A 30 -19.90 20.16 4.06
N GLU A 31 -20.32 20.08 5.34
CA GLU A 31 -20.47 21.24 6.21
C GLU A 31 -19.11 21.90 6.52
N TYR A 32 -18.07 21.09 6.74
CA TYR A 32 -16.72 21.54 7.04
C TYR A 32 -16.11 22.33 5.87
N TYR A 33 -16.12 21.74 4.66
CA TYR A 33 -15.50 22.36 3.48
C TYR A 33 -16.31 23.54 2.96
N SER A 34 -17.65 23.45 2.93
CA SER A 34 -18.52 24.52 2.42
C SER A 34 -18.45 25.81 3.25
N ASN A 35 -18.17 25.69 4.55
CA ASN A 35 -18.04 26.84 5.45
C ASN A 35 -16.59 27.28 5.69
N GLY A 36 -15.61 26.61 5.06
CA GLY A 36 -14.19 26.92 5.20
C GLY A 36 -13.73 26.92 6.67
N LEU A 37 -14.11 25.86 7.40
CA LEU A 37 -13.70 25.66 8.78
C LEU A 37 -12.23 25.24 8.84
N ASP A 38 -11.57 25.52 9.97
CA ASP A 38 -10.20 25.11 10.20
C ASP A 38 -10.13 23.83 11.04
N LEU A 39 -9.13 23.00 10.77
CA LEU A 39 -9.00 21.67 11.36
C LEU A 39 -8.81 21.73 12.88
N ALA A 40 -7.91 22.59 13.34
CA ALA A 40 -7.55 22.68 14.75
C ALA A 40 -8.72 23.19 15.62
N GLY A 41 -9.40 24.26 15.18
CA GLY A 41 -10.56 24.82 15.85
C GLY A 41 -11.75 23.88 15.84
N THR A 42 -12.01 23.22 14.71
CA THR A 42 -13.11 22.24 14.60
C THR A 42 -12.86 21.03 15.49
N ALA A 43 -11.65 20.45 15.46
CA ALA A 43 -11.30 19.32 16.31
C ALA A 43 -11.43 19.65 17.80
N ALA A 44 -10.93 20.83 18.21
CA ALA A 44 -11.10 21.32 19.58
C ALA A 44 -12.58 21.47 19.97
N PHE A 45 -13.43 21.97 19.07
CA PHE A 45 -14.87 22.13 19.31
C PHE A 45 -15.61 20.79 19.47
N LEU A 46 -15.16 19.76 18.77
CA LEU A 46 -15.69 18.39 18.82
C LEU A 46 -15.13 17.55 19.97
N ASN A 47 -14.14 18.04 20.71
CA ASN A 47 -13.31 17.26 21.64
C ASN A 47 -12.65 16.04 20.96
N ALA A 48 -12.26 16.19 19.69
CA ALA A 48 -11.48 15.22 18.94
C ALA A 48 -10.03 15.67 18.82
N THR A 49 -9.13 14.75 18.50
CA THR A 49 -7.77 15.15 18.09
C THR A 49 -7.79 15.67 16.65
N PRO A 50 -6.91 16.60 16.25
CA PRO A 50 -6.79 17.03 14.86
C PRO A 50 -6.59 15.84 13.91
N SER A 51 -5.78 14.84 14.29
CA SER A 51 -5.54 13.64 13.49
C SER A 51 -6.78 12.76 13.32
N GLU A 52 -7.67 12.69 14.32
CA GLU A 52 -8.93 11.94 14.22
C GLU A 52 -9.91 12.63 13.26
N LEU A 53 -10.02 13.96 13.34
CA LEU A 53 -10.87 14.72 12.43
C LEU A 53 -10.30 14.70 11.00
N ASP A 54 -8.99 14.83 10.85
CA ASP A 54 -8.30 14.76 9.56
C ASP A 54 -8.57 13.41 8.88
N ALA A 55 -8.31 12.30 9.59
CA ALA A 55 -8.60 10.96 9.09
C ALA A 55 -10.06 10.78 8.68
N PHE A 56 -11.00 11.35 9.44
CA PHE A 56 -12.41 11.31 9.13
C PHE A 56 -12.76 12.12 7.86
N LEU A 57 -12.18 13.31 7.72
CA LEU A 57 -12.40 14.17 6.55
C LEU A 57 -11.80 13.54 5.29
N THR A 58 -10.64 12.88 5.38
CA THR A 58 -10.04 12.14 4.26
C THR A 58 -10.93 11.00 3.77
N LEU A 59 -11.68 10.31 4.66
CA LEU A 59 -12.68 9.34 4.22
C LEU A 59 -13.78 9.97 3.34
N GLY A 60 -14.08 11.26 3.54
CA GLY A 60 -15.04 12.00 2.72
C GLY A 60 -14.52 12.39 1.34
N GLU A 61 -13.27 12.09 1.02
CA GLU A 61 -12.68 12.28 -0.30
C GLU A 61 -12.78 11.03 -1.17
N LEU A 62 -13.16 9.88 -0.58
CA LEU A 62 -13.47 8.65 -1.30
C LEU A 62 -14.78 8.79 -2.08
N ASP A 63 -15.00 7.89 -3.04
CA ASP A 63 -16.27 7.84 -3.75
C ASP A 63 -17.41 7.30 -2.85
N ASP A 64 -18.64 7.49 -3.32
CA ASP A 64 -19.82 7.10 -2.55
C ASP A 64 -19.92 5.59 -2.34
N GLU A 65 -19.37 4.79 -3.26
CA GLU A 65 -19.39 3.33 -3.17
C GLU A 65 -18.50 2.86 -2.02
N ASP A 66 -17.27 3.37 -1.94
CA ASP A 66 -16.34 3.06 -0.86
C ASP A 66 -16.82 3.58 0.50
N ILE A 67 -17.43 4.78 0.54
CA ILE A 67 -18.06 5.30 1.76
C ILE A 67 -19.18 4.36 2.24
N ASP A 68 -19.99 3.81 1.34
CA ASP A 68 -21.06 2.87 1.69
C ASP A 68 -20.50 1.53 2.19
N LYS A 69 -19.45 0.99 1.56
CA LYS A 69 -18.74 -0.21 2.05
C LYS A 69 -18.18 0.00 3.46
N ILE A 70 -17.54 1.15 3.71
CA ILE A 70 -17.01 1.53 5.03
C ILE A 70 -18.14 1.66 6.05
N SER A 71 -19.28 2.25 5.66
CA SER A 71 -20.44 2.41 6.51
C SER A 71 -21.03 1.07 6.97
N GLU A 72 -21.10 0.06 6.09
CA GLU A 72 -21.61 -1.28 6.42
C GLU A 72 -20.75 -2.00 7.47
N VAL A 73 -19.43 -1.84 7.38
CA VAL A 73 -18.50 -2.46 8.33
C VAL A 73 -18.44 -1.69 9.64
N ASN A 74 -18.56 -0.36 9.58
CA ASN A 74 -18.44 0.58 10.70
C ASN A 74 -17.11 0.39 11.47
N PRO A 75 -15.97 0.63 10.80
CA PRO A 75 -14.66 0.33 11.35
C PRO A 75 -14.28 1.25 12.52
N PRO A 76 -13.44 0.79 13.47
CA PRO A 76 -12.97 1.61 14.58
C PRO A 76 -12.20 2.85 14.09
N LYS A 77 -12.33 3.96 14.83
CA LYS A 77 -11.70 5.25 14.48
C LYS A 77 -10.19 5.17 14.23
N THR A 78 -9.51 4.27 14.94
CA THR A 78 -8.06 4.05 14.82
C THR A 78 -7.63 3.44 13.48
N THR A 79 -8.57 3.06 12.63
CA THR A 79 -8.30 2.47 11.30
C THR A 79 -8.62 3.42 10.16
N TRP A 80 -9.36 4.51 10.41
CA TRP A 80 -9.87 5.41 9.36
C TRP A 80 -8.77 5.96 8.46
N ILE A 81 -7.64 6.40 9.03
CA ILE A 81 -6.54 6.94 8.23
C ILE A 81 -5.93 5.90 7.28
N MET A 82 -5.89 4.62 7.68
CA MET A 82 -5.39 3.55 6.81
C MET A 82 -6.35 3.29 5.67
N LEU A 83 -7.65 3.18 5.98
CA LEU A 83 -8.69 2.96 4.98
C LEU A 83 -8.79 4.12 3.99
N ALA A 84 -8.65 5.36 4.46
CA ALA A 84 -8.68 6.56 3.61
C ALA A 84 -7.50 6.65 2.63
N ASN A 85 -6.39 5.97 2.91
CA ASN A 85 -5.19 5.95 2.06
C ASN A 85 -5.00 4.59 1.35
N ALA A 86 -5.96 3.68 1.45
CA ALA A 86 -5.90 2.37 0.83
C ALA A 86 -6.18 2.48 -0.68
N SER A 87 -5.54 1.64 -1.48
CA SER A 87 -6.07 1.30 -2.81
C SER A 87 -7.40 0.54 -2.68
N GLU A 88 -8.17 0.48 -3.78
CA GLU A 88 -9.47 -0.22 -3.81
C GLU A 88 -9.35 -1.68 -3.34
N GLU A 89 -8.32 -2.40 -3.80
CA GLU A 89 -8.07 -3.79 -3.41
C GLU A 89 -7.72 -3.91 -1.91
N GLU A 90 -6.85 -3.02 -1.40
CA GLU A 90 -6.49 -2.99 0.01
C GLU A 90 -7.69 -2.64 0.90
N LEU A 91 -8.55 -1.72 0.45
CA LEU A 91 -9.77 -1.33 1.15
C LEU A 91 -10.73 -2.51 1.26
N ASP A 92 -11.03 -3.18 0.14
CA ASP A 92 -11.91 -4.36 0.11
C ASP A 92 -11.36 -5.48 1.01
N GLY A 93 -10.05 -5.73 0.96
CA GLY A 93 -9.38 -6.70 1.82
C GLY A 93 -9.48 -6.35 3.30
N ALA A 94 -9.20 -5.10 3.66
CA ALA A 94 -9.28 -4.60 5.03
C ALA A 94 -10.70 -4.67 5.60
N LEU A 95 -11.70 -4.26 4.82
CA LEU A 95 -13.11 -4.28 5.22
C LEU A 95 -13.63 -5.72 5.39
N ALA A 96 -13.26 -6.63 4.48
CA ALA A 96 -13.58 -8.04 4.62
C ALA A 96 -12.97 -8.66 5.89
N ALA A 97 -11.71 -8.31 6.20
CA ALA A 97 -11.04 -8.76 7.41
C ALA A 97 -11.70 -8.23 8.69
N LEU A 98 -12.07 -6.94 8.72
CA LEU A 98 -12.78 -6.34 9.85
C LEU A 98 -14.16 -6.97 10.07
N LYS A 99 -14.92 -7.22 8.99
CA LYS A 99 -16.21 -7.91 9.03
C LYS A 99 -16.05 -9.33 9.58
N LYS A 100 -15.07 -10.09 9.08
CA LYS A 100 -14.74 -11.42 9.58
C LYS A 100 -14.37 -11.41 11.06
N ASN A 101 -13.55 -10.45 11.51
CA ASN A 101 -13.16 -10.33 12.91
C ASN A 101 -14.35 -9.97 13.82
N ARG A 102 -15.27 -9.13 13.35
CA ARG A 102 -16.52 -8.81 14.06
C ARG A 102 -17.41 -10.03 14.26
N ASP A 103 -17.49 -10.88 13.24
CA ASP A 103 -18.35 -12.06 13.21
C ASP A 103 -17.70 -13.29 13.87
N ALA A 104 -16.41 -13.24 14.21
CA ALA A 104 -15.67 -14.30 14.89
C ALA A 104 -16.08 -14.47 16.36
N GLU A 105 -15.80 -15.66 16.91
CA GLU A 105 -15.98 -15.96 18.33
C GLU A 105 -15.11 -15.04 19.20
N PRO A 106 -15.57 -14.61 20.39
CA PRO A 106 -14.82 -13.66 21.23
C PRO A 106 -13.36 -14.06 21.53
N SER A 107 -13.07 -15.36 21.61
CA SER A 107 -11.71 -15.88 21.82
C SER A 107 -10.79 -15.77 20.60
N GLU A 108 -11.35 -15.59 19.42
CA GLU A 108 -10.64 -15.52 18.14
C GLU A 108 -10.52 -14.08 17.62
N ARG A 109 -11.24 -13.14 18.25
CA ARG A 109 -11.20 -11.73 17.87
C ARG A 109 -9.84 -11.13 18.17
N VAL A 110 -9.25 -10.55 17.14
CA VAL A 110 -8.11 -9.65 17.29
C VAL A 110 -8.62 -8.37 17.96
N THR A 111 -7.82 -7.79 18.84
CA THR A 111 -8.13 -6.52 19.54
C THR A 111 -7.29 -5.35 19.01
N ALA A 112 -6.07 -5.63 18.52
CA ALA A 112 -5.18 -4.66 17.88
C ALA A 112 -5.60 -4.40 16.42
N MET A 113 -6.73 -3.71 16.22
CA MET A 113 -7.35 -3.53 14.90
C MET A 113 -6.47 -2.81 13.88
N THR A 114 -5.73 -1.79 14.31
CA THR A 114 -4.85 -1.03 13.41
C THR A 114 -3.72 -1.89 12.85
N GLU A 115 -3.05 -2.70 13.67
CA GLU A 115 -1.99 -3.61 13.23
C GLU A 115 -2.53 -4.75 12.35
N TYR A 116 -3.73 -5.24 12.70
CA TYR A 116 -4.42 -6.27 11.93
C TYR A 116 -4.76 -5.79 10.52
N VAL A 117 -5.41 -4.62 10.40
CA VAL A 117 -5.75 -4.01 9.11
C VAL A 117 -4.51 -3.73 8.29
N TYR A 118 -3.47 -3.15 8.90
CA TYR A 118 -2.20 -2.88 8.23
C TYR A 118 -1.57 -4.14 7.63
N THR A 119 -1.57 -5.25 8.38
CA THR A 119 -1.02 -6.52 7.91
C THR A 119 -1.81 -7.07 6.72
N VAL A 120 -3.15 -7.00 6.78
CA VAL A 120 -4.02 -7.44 5.67
C VAL A 120 -3.77 -6.60 4.42
N MET A 121 -3.65 -5.27 4.56
CA MET A 121 -3.35 -4.40 3.43
C MET A 121 -1.98 -4.74 2.81
N LEU A 122 -0.96 -5.00 3.61
CA LEU A 122 0.35 -5.45 3.10
C LEU A 122 0.27 -6.79 2.36
N ASP A 123 -0.52 -7.74 2.86
CA ASP A 123 -0.71 -9.04 2.20
C ASP A 123 -1.43 -8.89 0.86
N VAL A 124 -2.38 -7.94 0.74
CA VAL A 124 -3.08 -7.63 -0.51
C VAL A 124 -2.17 -6.89 -1.49
N ALA A 125 -1.47 -5.84 -1.04
CA ALA A 125 -0.53 -5.08 -1.86
C ALA A 125 0.58 -5.97 -2.45
N GLY A 126 0.90 -7.06 -1.75
CA GLY A 126 1.93 -8.01 -2.16
C GLY A 126 3.35 -7.43 -2.02
N PRO A 127 4.37 -8.17 -2.49
CA PRO A 127 5.75 -7.74 -2.33
C PRO A 127 6.05 -6.52 -3.21
N THR A 128 6.80 -5.55 -2.68
CA THR A 128 7.28 -4.41 -3.49
C THR A 128 8.25 -4.88 -4.58
N THR A 129 8.46 -4.08 -5.62
CA THR A 129 9.44 -4.34 -6.68
C THR A 129 10.84 -4.62 -6.09
N GLU A 130 11.27 -3.87 -5.08
CA GLU A 130 12.53 -4.10 -4.36
C GLU A 130 12.55 -5.49 -3.70
N GLN A 131 11.46 -5.91 -3.08
CA GLN A 131 11.37 -7.23 -2.45
C GLN A 131 11.36 -8.35 -3.51
N LYS A 132 10.63 -8.18 -4.62
CA LYS A 132 10.64 -9.12 -5.75
C LYS A 132 12.05 -9.27 -6.33
N VAL A 133 12.74 -8.16 -6.65
CA VAL A 133 14.12 -8.17 -7.14
C VAL A 133 15.09 -8.74 -6.12
N GLY A 134 14.96 -8.33 -4.86
CA GLY A 134 15.74 -8.86 -3.75
C GLY A 134 15.58 -10.36 -3.55
N ASN A 135 14.45 -10.93 -3.98
CA ASN A 135 14.13 -12.35 -3.90
C ASN A 135 14.61 -13.19 -5.08
N LEU A 136 15.02 -12.60 -6.20
CA LEU A 136 15.54 -13.33 -7.38
C LEU A 136 16.63 -14.34 -7.00
N SER A 137 16.51 -15.56 -7.52
CA SER A 137 17.41 -16.65 -7.17
C SER A 137 18.84 -16.41 -7.68
N GLY A 138 19.81 -17.06 -7.05
CA GLY A 138 21.20 -16.96 -7.50
C GLY A 138 21.42 -17.49 -8.93
N ASP A 139 20.60 -18.43 -9.39
CA ASP A 139 20.68 -18.95 -10.77
C ASP A 139 20.16 -17.95 -11.79
N ILE A 140 19.06 -17.24 -11.48
CA ILE A 140 18.57 -16.13 -12.30
C ILE A 140 19.65 -15.05 -12.40
N LEU A 141 20.33 -14.71 -11.31
CA LEU A 141 21.38 -13.70 -11.34
C LEU A 141 22.61 -14.13 -12.16
N LEU A 142 22.95 -15.43 -12.19
CA LEU A 142 23.99 -15.94 -13.08
C LEU A 142 23.57 -15.86 -14.55
N HIS A 143 22.28 -16.04 -14.83
CA HIS A 143 21.72 -15.84 -16.16
C HIS A 143 21.81 -14.37 -16.60
N VAL A 144 21.43 -13.44 -15.73
CA VAL A 144 21.60 -11.99 -15.94
C VAL A 144 23.06 -11.66 -16.23
N LEU A 145 24.00 -12.22 -15.46
CA LEU A 145 25.43 -12.01 -15.71
C LEU A 145 25.83 -12.45 -17.12
N LYS A 146 25.45 -13.67 -17.52
CA LYS A 146 25.76 -14.21 -18.84
C LYS A 146 25.17 -13.35 -19.95
N LYS A 147 23.87 -13.03 -19.86
CA LYS A 147 23.18 -12.22 -20.87
C LYS A 147 23.77 -10.81 -20.96
N GLY A 148 24.13 -10.22 -19.82
CA GLY A 148 24.78 -8.92 -19.76
C GLY A 148 26.18 -8.92 -20.38
N GLN A 149 26.92 -10.02 -20.28
CA GLN A 149 28.20 -10.21 -20.98
C GLN A 149 28.01 -10.40 -22.49
N ASP A 150 27.07 -11.25 -22.90
CA ASP A 150 26.78 -11.54 -24.31
C ASP A 150 26.35 -10.28 -25.07
N PHE A 151 25.53 -9.43 -24.44
CA PHE A 151 25.07 -8.15 -24.99
C PHE A 151 26.04 -6.98 -24.71
N LYS A 152 27.13 -7.21 -23.96
CA LYS A 152 28.12 -6.19 -23.56
C LYS A 152 27.50 -4.98 -22.84
N LEU A 153 26.51 -5.23 -21.99
CA LEU A 153 25.78 -4.20 -21.24
C LEU A 153 26.30 -3.98 -19.81
N LEU A 154 27.22 -4.85 -19.35
CA LEU A 154 27.78 -4.79 -18.01
C LEU A 154 29.21 -4.22 -18.04
N SER A 155 29.51 -3.38 -17.06
CA SER A 155 30.88 -3.03 -16.71
C SER A 155 31.54 -4.12 -15.86
N GLU A 156 32.87 -4.19 -15.83
CA GLU A 156 33.59 -5.16 -14.98
C GLU A 156 33.17 -5.10 -13.49
N LYS A 157 32.82 -3.89 -13.03
CA LYS A 157 32.35 -3.68 -11.65
C LYS A 157 30.99 -4.33 -11.43
N GLU A 158 30.08 -4.20 -12.39
CA GLU A 158 28.75 -4.80 -12.35
C GLU A 158 28.82 -6.32 -12.50
N GLU A 159 29.69 -6.83 -13.37
CA GLU A 159 29.92 -8.28 -13.49
C GLU A 159 30.39 -8.90 -12.17
N LYS A 160 31.38 -8.27 -11.52
CA LYS A 160 31.88 -8.70 -10.20
C LYS A 160 30.78 -8.62 -9.13
N PHE A 161 29.96 -7.58 -9.18
CA PHE A 161 28.84 -7.39 -8.27
C PHE A 161 27.80 -8.49 -8.44
N ILE A 162 27.26 -8.71 -9.63
CA ILE A 162 26.22 -9.72 -9.89
C ILE A 162 26.74 -11.11 -9.52
N LYS A 163 27.98 -11.44 -9.90
CA LYS A 163 28.61 -12.72 -9.53
C LYS A 163 28.68 -12.91 -8.02
N SER A 164 29.02 -11.86 -7.27
CA SER A 164 29.03 -11.88 -5.81
C SER A 164 27.63 -12.09 -5.24
N VAL A 165 26.66 -11.28 -5.68
CA VAL A 165 25.25 -11.33 -5.23
C VAL A 165 24.64 -12.71 -5.50
N ALA A 166 24.87 -13.29 -6.69
CA ALA A 166 24.43 -14.66 -7.01
C ALA A 166 24.95 -15.69 -6.01
N GLY A 167 26.24 -15.63 -5.65
CA GLY A 167 26.85 -16.50 -4.63
C GLY A 167 26.34 -16.24 -3.21
N TYR A 168 25.94 -15.02 -2.88
CA TYR A 168 25.26 -14.71 -1.61
C TYR A 168 23.85 -15.32 -1.57
N LYS A 169 23.08 -15.16 -2.66
CA LYS A 169 21.71 -15.67 -2.77
C LYS A 169 21.66 -17.21 -2.77
N LYS A 170 22.60 -17.90 -3.40
CA LYS A 170 22.72 -19.37 -3.30
C LYS A 170 22.94 -19.88 -1.87
N ARG A 171 23.49 -19.03 -0.98
CA ARG A 171 23.67 -19.33 0.45
C ARG A 171 22.52 -18.86 1.33
N GLY A 172 21.39 -18.47 0.73
CA GLY A 172 20.20 -17.99 1.44
C GLY A 172 20.36 -16.61 2.10
N LYS A 173 21.38 -15.82 1.71
CA LYS A 173 21.58 -14.48 2.28
C LYS A 173 20.67 -13.44 1.61
N VAL A 174 20.20 -12.50 2.41
CA VAL A 174 19.40 -11.35 1.98
C VAL A 174 20.33 -10.21 1.54
N LEU A 175 19.91 -9.45 0.54
CA LEU A 175 20.63 -8.27 0.05
C LEU A 175 20.31 -7.06 0.91
N SER A 176 21.27 -6.15 1.07
CA SER A 176 20.96 -4.84 1.66
C SER A 176 20.19 -3.97 0.66
N GLU A 177 19.44 -2.99 1.15
CA GLU A 177 18.68 -2.03 0.32
C GLU A 177 19.54 -1.41 -0.79
N ARG A 178 20.78 -1.02 -0.46
CA ARG A 178 21.72 -0.46 -1.44
C ARG A 178 22.11 -1.46 -2.53
N GLN A 179 22.27 -2.74 -2.17
CA GLN A 179 22.56 -3.80 -3.14
C GLN A 179 21.35 -4.08 -4.01
N THR A 180 20.16 -4.17 -3.43
CA THR A 180 18.90 -4.35 -4.16
C THR A 180 18.68 -3.23 -5.16
N LYS A 181 18.82 -1.97 -4.74
CA LYS A 181 18.66 -0.80 -5.62
C LYS A 181 19.64 -0.82 -6.80
N TRP A 182 20.91 -1.10 -6.52
CA TRP A 182 21.90 -1.16 -7.60
C TRP A 182 21.66 -2.34 -8.55
N LEU A 183 21.18 -3.48 -8.04
CA LEU A 183 20.75 -4.59 -8.87
C LEU A 183 19.56 -4.20 -9.76
N MET A 184 18.54 -3.53 -9.20
CA MET A 184 17.40 -3.01 -9.96
C MET A 184 17.84 -2.08 -11.09
N ASP A 185 18.76 -1.14 -10.83
CA ASP A 185 19.29 -0.23 -11.85
C ASP A 185 19.94 -0.99 -13.01
N ILE A 186 20.69 -2.05 -12.72
CA ILE A 186 21.31 -2.90 -13.74
C ILE A 186 20.24 -3.63 -14.55
N LEU A 187 19.27 -4.28 -13.88
CA LEU A 187 18.24 -5.07 -14.54
C LEU A 187 17.35 -4.21 -15.44
N ASN A 188 16.94 -3.03 -14.97
CA ASN A 188 16.18 -2.07 -15.77
C ASN A 188 16.95 -1.65 -17.02
N ARG A 189 18.23 -1.30 -16.87
CA ARG A 189 19.08 -0.88 -17.98
C ARG A 189 19.30 -2.00 -19.01
N MET A 190 19.34 -3.26 -18.55
CA MET A 190 19.39 -4.42 -19.44
C MET A 190 18.07 -4.67 -20.17
N ALA A 191 16.93 -4.50 -19.49
CA ALA A 191 15.61 -4.60 -20.11
C ALA A 191 15.39 -3.48 -21.14
N ASP A 192 15.77 -2.24 -20.83
CA ASP A 192 15.68 -1.09 -21.75
C ASP A 192 16.54 -1.27 -23.01
N ALA A 193 17.70 -1.91 -22.85
CA ALA A 193 18.58 -2.25 -23.97
C ALA A 193 18.10 -3.46 -24.80
N GLY A 194 16.97 -4.08 -24.43
CA GLY A 194 16.40 -5.23 -25.13
C GLY A 194 17.11 -6.56 -24.87
N ALA A 195 17.98 -6.63 -23.87
CA ALA A 195 18.60 -7.90 -23.49
C ALA A 195 17.66 -8.78 -22.65
N ILE A 196 16.74 -8.18 -21.88
CA ILE A 196 15.74 -8.91 -21.10
C ILE A 196 14.37 -8.50 -21.64
N VAL A 197 13.70 -9.42 -22.33
CA VAL A 197 12.44 -9.14 -23.04
C VAL A 197 11.46 -10.29 -22.85
N ARG A 198 10.16 -9.95 -22.88
CA ARG A 198 9.09 -10.95 -23.01
C ARG A 198 9.24 -11.71 -24.33
N ASN A 199 8.82 -12.97 -24.36
CA ASN A 199 8.93 -13.84 -25.55
C ASN A 199 10.36 -13.94 -26.10
N SER A 200 11.35 -14.10 -25.21
CA SER A 200 12.75 -14.16 -25.64
C SER A 200 13.02 -15.34 -26.57
N ILE A 201 13.66 -15.07 -27.71
CA ILE A 201 13.97 -16.08 -28.74
C ILE A 201 15.18 -16.95 -28.38
N ASP A 202 15.91 -16.62 -27.31
CA ASP A 202 17.13 -17.30 -26.89
C ASP A 202 16.87 -18.58 -26.06
N GLY A 203 15.59 -18.96 -25.92
CA GLY A 203 15.16 -20.13 -25.15
C GLY A 203 15.20 -19.93 -23.63
N ASP A 204 15.27 -18.69 -23.17
CA ASP A 204 15.35 -18.28 -21.76
C ASP A 204 14.15 -17.41 -21.33
N GLU A 205 13.03 -17.56 -22.04
CA GLU A 205 11.80 -16.79 -21.84
C GLU A 205 11.33 -16.83 -20.38
N ASP A 206 11.26 -18.00 -19.76
CA ASP A 206 10.82 -18.14 -18.36
C ASP A 206 11.66 -17.32 -17.39
N ILE A 207 12.97 -17.25 -17.61
CA ILE A 207 13.89 -16.49 -16.77
C ILE A 207 13.74 -15.00 -17.04
N CYS A 208 13.61 -14.59 -18.31
CA CYS A 208 13.38 -13.19 -18.67
C CYS A 208 12.05 -12.69 -18.10
N ASN A 209 10.99 -13.49 -18.19
CA ASN A 209 9.68 -13.19 -17.64
C ASN A 209 9.76 -13.00 -16.12
N GLN A 210 10.42 -13.91 -15.38
CA GLN A 210 10.60 -13.75 -13.94
C GLN A 210 11.34 -12.46 -13.54
N ILE A 211 12.35 -12.05 -14.33
CA ILE A 211 13.07 -10.80 -14.06
C ILE A 211 12.17 -9.60 -14.33
N LEU A 212 11.39 -9.62 -15.42
CA LEU A 212 10.48 -8.54 -15.79
C LEU A 212 9.30 -8.43 -14.82
N ASP A 213 8.72 -9.56 -14.39
CA ASP A 213 7.70 -9.62 -13.34
C ASP A 213 8.25 -9.03 -12.02
N ALA A 214 9.51 -9.32 -11.68
CA ALA A 214 10.14 -8.74 -10.50
C ALA A 214 10.37 -7.24 -10.60
N LEU A 215 10.49 -6.70 -11.82
CA LEU A 215 10.60 -5.27 -12.11
C LEU A 215 9.24 -4.60 -12.36
N ASP A 216 8.13 -5.34 -12.31
CA ASP A 216 6.80 -4.89 -12.71
C ASP A 216 6.74 -4.34 -14.15
N ARG A 217 7.32 -5.08 -15.11
CA ARG A 217 7.43 -4.71 -16.54
C ARG A 217 6.85 -5.73 -17.51
#